data_AF-A0A6I0HVN8-F1
#
_entry.id   AF-A0A6I0HVN8-F1
#
_cell.length_a   1.000
_cell.length_b   1.000
_cell.length_c   1.000
_cell.angle_alpha   90.00
_cell.angle_beta   90.00
_cell.angle_gamma   90.00
#
_symmetry.space_group_name_H-M   'P 1'
#
loop_
_entity.id
_entity.type
_entity.pdbx_description
1 polymer ?
#
loop_
_entity_poly.entity_id
_entity_poly.type
_entity_poly.pdbx_seq_one_letter_code
_entity_poly.pdbx_strand_id
1 'polypeptide(L)'
;MAVLNRKPHRLSYLVSGSGYDDENGDYHPGSSEWKGAIPCDAVPAGKAEQREFEDGVVRSYSYTVYLPSDCHTFTIGDRVKINLIGEIEREFEVKGFHRYQLQCKIWV
;
A
#
# COMPACT_ATOMS: atom_id res chain seq x y z
N MET A 1 -22.98 20.28 -11.09
CA MET A 1 -22.42 18.96 -11.42
C MET A 1 -21.46 18.56 -10.32
N ALA A 2 -21.91 17.79 -9.32
CA ALA A 2 -21.03 17.29 -8.28
C ALA A 2 -20.22 16.13 -8.87
N VAL A 3 -18.95 16.36 -9.16
CA VAL A 3 -18.02 15.28 -9.51
C VAL A 3 -17.86 14.46 -8.23
N LEU A 4 -18.59 13.34 -8.11
CA LEU A 4 -18.36 12.37 -7.04
C LEU A 4 -16.89 11.93 -7.16
N ASN A 5 -16.04 12.44 -6.29
CA ASN A 5 -14.67 12.01 -6.22
C ASN A 5 -14.65 10.56 -5.69
N ARG A 6 -14.63 9.60 -6.60
CA ARG A 6 -14.64 8.15 -6.32
C ARG A 6 -13.36 7.64 -5.64
N LYS A 7 -12.36 8.51 -5.38
CA LYS A 7 -11.09 8.15 -4.73
C LYS A 7 -10.74 9.17 -3.65
N PRO A 8 -11.47 9.18 -2.54
CA PRO A 8 -11.28 10.20 -1.51
C PRO A 8 -10.14 9.85 -0.54
N HIS A 9 -9.59 8.63 -0.60
CA HIS A 9 -8.52 8.19 0.28
C HIS A 9 -7.15 8.39 -0.36
N ARG A 10 -6.11 8.44 0.47
CA ARG A 10 -4.72 8.53 0.00
C ARG A 10 -3.92 7.38 0.57
N LEU A 11 -3.16 6.70 -0.29
CA LEU A 11 -2.21 5.67 0.13
C LEU A 11 -0.79 6.21 0.05
N SER A 12 -0.07 6.04 1.16
CA SER A 12 1.37 6.23 1.30
C SER A 12 2.01 4.87 1.57
N TYR A 13 3.28 4.72 1.26
CA TYR A 13 4.02 3.49 1.45
C TYR A 13 5.39 3.77 2.03
N LEU A 14 5.86 2.86 2.86
CA LEU A 14 7.14 3.00 3.53
C LEU A 14 8.24 2.57 2.56
N VAL A 15 9.12 3.51 2.20
CA VAL A 15 10.35 3.19 1.46
C VAL A 15 11.48 3.18 2.47
N SER A 16 12.02 2.00 2.74
CA SER A 16 13.23 1.83 3.51
C SER A 16 14.42 1.82 2.57
N GLY A 17 15.30 2.81 2.67
CA GLY A 17 16.62 2.78 2.05
C GLY A 17 17.56 1.93 2.91
N SER A 18 18.34 1.05 2.29
CA SER A 18 19.46 0.41 2.98
C SER A 18 20.48 1.45 3.40
N GLY A 19 21.01 1.32 4.62
CA GLY A 19 22.17 2.10 5.04
C GLY A 19 23.35 1.82 4.11
N TYR A 20 24.18 2.83 3.87
CA TYR A 20 25.39 2.68 3.09
C TYR A 20 26.57 3.17 3.91
N ASP A 21 27.69 2.45 3.78
CA ASP A 21 28.98 2.90 4.27
C ASP A 21 29.55 3.87 3.24
N ASP A 22 29.94 5.06 3.67
CA ASP A 22 30.67 5.97 2.80
C ASP A 22 32.14 5.55 2.64
N GLU A 23 32.84 6.14 1.67
CA GLU A 23 34.26 5.85 1.40
C GLU A 23 35.18 6.26 2.57
N ASN A 24 34.65 6.99 3.57
CA ASN A 24 35.34 7.45 4.76
C ASN A 24 35.20 6.49 5.97
N GLY A 25 34.35 5.45 5.84
CA GLY A 25 34.10 4.46 6.89
C GLY A 25 33.04 4.91 7.91
N ASP A 26 32.29 5.97 7.62
CA ASP A 26 31.14 6.39 8.41
C ASP A 26 29.87 5.66 7.91
N TYR A 27 29.24 4.90 8.82
CA TYR A 27 28.00 4.19 8.53
C TYR A 27 26.81 5.16 8.56
N HIS A 28 26.17 5.36 7.40
CA HIS A 28 24.92 6.11 7.32
C HIS A 28 23.73 5.17 7.55
N PRO A 29 22.97 5.33 8.65
CA PRO A 29 21.84 4.46 8.92
C PRO A 29 20.77 4.58 7.83
N GLY A 30 20.23 3.43 7.42
CA GLY A 30 19.12 3.38 6.48
C GLY A 30 17.95 4.22 6.96
N SER A 31 17.49 5.15 6.12
CA SER A 31 16.31 5.98 6.43
C SER A 31 15.06 5.29 5.94
N SER A 32 14.00 5.32 6.75
CA SER A 32 12.66 4.91 6.34
C SER A 32 11.79 6.15 6.18
N GLU A 33 11.26 6.36 4.98
CA GLU A 33 10.44 7.51 4.68
C GLU A 33 9.11 7.07 4.07
N TRP A 34 8.02 7.65 4.56
CA TRP A 34 6.71 7.45 3.98
C TRP A 34 6.61 8.26 2.69
N LYS A 35 6.57 7.58 1.56
CA LYS A 35 6.42 8.20 0.24
C LYS A 35 5.06 7.89 -0.37
N GLY A 36 4.63 8.77 -1.25
CA GLY A 36 3.38 8.62 -1.99
C GLY A 36 2.17 9.27 -1.31
N ALA A 37 1.28 9.79 -2.14
CA ALA A 37 -0.05 10.27 -1.78
C ALA A 37 -1.02 9.86 -2.89
N ILE A 38 -1.04 8.56 -3.19
CA ILE A 38 -1.75 8.04 -4.36
C ILE A 38 -3.24 8.03 -4.04
N PRO A 39 -4.11 8.63 -4.88
CA PRO A 39 -5.55 8.58 -4.68
C PRO A 39 -6.02 7.12 -4.76
N CYS A 40 -6.63 6.63 -3.69
CA CYS A 40 -7.10 5.25 -3.57
C CYS A 40 -8.54 5.19 -3.06
N ASP A 41 -9.12 4.00 -3.20
CA ASP A 41 -10.42 3.65 -2.63
C ASP A 41 -10.24 2.41 -1.75
N ALA A 42 -10.54 2.53 -0.45
CA ALA A 42 -10.32 1.48 0.53
C ALA A 42 -11.67 0.86 0.90
N VAL A 43 -11.91 -0.34 0.39
CA VAL A 43 -13.14 -1.09 0.64
C VAL A 43 -12.88 -2.12 1.73
N PRO A 44 -13.59 -2.08 2.88
CA PRO A 44 -13.47 -3.12 3.87
C PRO A 44 -13.89 -4.45 3.26
N ALA A 45 -13.05 -5.48 3.40
CA ALA A 45 -13.50 -6.83 3.21
C ALA A 45 -14.46 -7.15 4.37
N GLY A 46 -15.49 -7.95 4.12
CA GLY A 46 -16.37 -8.44 5.18
C GLY A 46 -15.60 -9.26 6.23
N LYS A 47 -16.31 -9.94 7.13
CA LYS A 47 -15.66 -10.80 8.15
C LYS A 47 -14.75 -11.84 7.48
N ALA A 48 -13.44 -11.64 7.61
CA ALA A 48 -12.38 -12.61 7.36
C ALA A 48 -12.42 -13.26 5.96
N GLU A 49 -12.44 -12.44 4.91
CA GLU A 49 -12.28 -12.94 3.54
C GLU A 49 -10.86 -13.51 3.39
N GLN A 50 -10.78 -14.80 3.09
CA GLN A 50 -9.54 -15.52 2.85
C GLN A 50 -9.39 -15.68 1.33
N ARG A 51 -8.21 -15.36 0.81
CA ARG A 51 -7.90 -15.55 -0.61
C ARG A 51 -6.56 -16.22 -0.76
N GLU A 52 -6.51 -17.16 -1.69
CA GLU A 52 -5.27 -17.72 -2.20
C GLU A 52 -4.58 -16.66 -3.08
N PHE A 53 -3.42 -16.19 -2.62
CA PHE A 53 -2.60 -15.24 -3.38
C PHE A 53 -1.77 -15.98 -4.43
N GLU A 54 -1.14 -15.27 -5.36
CA GLU A 54 -0.31 -15.86 -6.43
C GLU A 54 0.87 -16.72 -5.90
N ASP A 55 1.19 -16.58 -4.62
CA ASP A 55 2.17 -17.39 -3.89
C ASP A 55 1.60 -18.77 -3.44
N GLY A 56 0.32 -19.07 -3.72
CA GLY A 56 -0.38 -20.26 -3.22
C GLY A 56 -0.76 -20.20 -1.74
N VAL A 57 -0.42 -19.10 -1.06
CA VAL A 57 -0.70 -18.92 0.37
C VAL A 57 -2.07 -18.27 0.55
N VAL A 58 -2.93 -18.93 1.32
CA VAL A 58 -4.21 -18.36 1.76
C VAL A 58 -3.94 -17.41 2.93
N ARG A 59 -4.23 -16.11 2.75
CA ARG A 59 -4.17 -15.14 3.85
C ARG A 59 -5.51 -14.45 4.01
N SER A 60 -5.86 -14.17 5.26
CA SER A 60 -6.96 -13.25 5.57
C SER A 60 -6.52 -11.82 5.34
N TYR A 61 -7.40 -11.03 4.73
CA TYR A 61 -7.22 -9.58 4.60
C TYR A 61 -8.42 -8.85 5.18
N SER A 62 -8.19 -7.63 5.62
CA SER A 62 -9.22 -6.79 6.22
C SER A 62 -9.73 -5.74 5.24
N TYR A 63 -8.88 -5.24 4.34
CA TYR A 63 -9.26 -4.23 3.38
C TYR A 63 -8.74 -4.57 1.98
N THR A 64 -9.53 -4.16 1.00
CA THR A 64 -9.19 -4.18 -0.42
C THR A 64 -9.02 -2.74 -0.87
N VAL A 65 -7.82 -2.38 -1.33
CA VAL A 65 -7.51 -1.03 -1.80
C VAL A 65 -7.41 -1.03 -3.32
N TYR A 66 -8.16 -0.14 -3.96
CA TYR A 66 -8.10 0.10 -5.39
C TYR A 66 -7.27 1.36 -5.68
N LEU A 67 -6.27 1.22 -6.56
CA LEU A 67 -5.38 2.30 -6.98
C LEU A 67 -5.44 2.50 -8.51
N PRO A 68 -5.07 3.68 -9.03
CA PRO A 68 -4.90 3.90 -10.47
C PRO A 68 -3.83 2.97 -11.07
N SER A 69 -3.87 2.74 -12.39
CA SER A 69 -2.88 1.90 -13.10
C SER A 69 -1.44 2.45 -13.01
N ASP A 70 -1.29 3.77 -12.82
CA ASP A 70 0.00 4.45 -12.60
C ASP A 70 0.48 4.33 -11.13
N CYS A 71 0.22 3.19 -10.49
CA CYS A 71 0.61 2.94 -9.11
C CYS A 71 2.04 2.38 -9.04
N HIS A 72 2.68 2.57 -7.87
CA HIS A 72 3.88 1.81 -7.53
C HIS A 72 3.56 0.31 -7.47
N THR A 73 4.52 -0.54 -7.85
CA THR A 73 4.35 -2.00 -7.75
C THR A 73 4.69 -2.42 -6.33
N PHE A 74 3.71 -2.92 -5.60
CA PHE A 74 3.89 -3.34 -4.21
C PHE A 74 4.24 -4.81 -4.13
N THR A 75 5.07 -5.15 -3.14
CA THR A 75 5.43 -6.52 -2.82
C THR A 75 4.76 -6.99 -1.53
N ILE A 76 4.66 -8.30 -1.37
CA ILE A 76 4.10 -8.89 -0.16
C ILE A 76 5.04 -8.59 1.01
N GLY A 77 4.50 -7.99 2.09
CA GLY A 77 5.28 -7.54 3.26
C GLY A 77 5.58 -6.04 3.26
N ASP A 78 5.30 -5.30 2.18
CA ASP A 78 5.43 -3.84 2.18
C ASP A 78 4.46 -3.20 3.17
N ARG A 79 4.92 -2.16 3.87
CA ARG A 79 4.08 -1.39 4.79
C ARG A 79 3.44 -0.22 4.04
N VAL A 80 2.11 -0.16 4.09
CA VAL A 80 1.31 0.89 3.47
C VAL A 80 0.48 1.60 4.54
N LYS A 81 0.33 2.91 4.38
CA LYS A 81 -0.46 3.76 5.25
C LYS A 81 -1.60 4.34 4.43
N ILE A 82 -2.83 4.05 4.84
CA ILE A 82 -4.04 4.56 4.22
C ILE A 82 -4.56 5.72 5.07
N ASN A 83 -4.65 6.90 4.46
CA ASN A 83 -5.29 8.05 5.03
C ASN A 83 -6.75 8.06 4.57
N LEU A 84 -7.64 7.70 5.48
CA LEU A 84 -9.09 7.70 5.27
C LEU A 84 -9.63 9.13 5.45
N ILE A 85 -10.80 9.41 4.87
CA ILE A 85 -11.45 10.72 5.05
C ILE A 85 -11.70 10.94 6.54
N GLY A 86 -11.28 12.09 7.06
CA GLY A 86 -11.39 12.44 8.48
C GLY A 86 -10.12 12.26 9.30
N GLU A 87 -8.94 12.37 8.67
CA GLU A 87 -7.62 12.28 9.33
C GLU A 87 -7.36 10.94 10.03
N ILE A 88 -8.10 9.89 9.65
CA ILE A 88 -7.90 8.56 10.20
C ILE A 88 -6.80 7.88 9.39
N GLU A 89 -5.63 7.80 9.99
CA GLU A 89 -4.49 7.09 9.43
C GLU A 89 -4.48 5.63 9.90
N ARG A 90 -4.38 4.69 8.95
CA ARG A 90 -4.23 3.28 9.27
C ARG A 90 -3.07 2.68 8.52
N GLU A 91 -2.15 2.10 9.28
CA GLU A 91 -1.05 1.32 8.74
C GLU A 91 -1.49 -0.13 8.55
N PHE A 92 -1.14 -0.69 7.40
CA PHE A 92 -1.35 -2.08 7.08
C PHE A 92 -0.13 -2.64 6.34
N GLU A 93 -0.08 -3.97 6.29
CA GLU A 93 0.94 -4.69 5.54
C GLU A 93 0.31 -5.29 4.28
N VAL A 94 0.98 -5.14 3.14
CA VAL A 94 0.53 -5.69 1.87
C VAL A 94 0.58 -7.22 1.96
N LYS A 95 -0.60 -7.84 1.91
CA LYS A 95 -0.75 -9.30 1.84
C LYS A 95 -0.72 -9.81 0.40
N GLY A 96 -1.15 -8.96 -0.54
CA GLY A 96 -1.05 -9.23 -1.96
C GLY A 96 -1.23 -7.98 -2.80
N PHE A 97 -0.71 -8.04 -4.01
CA PHE A 97 -0.80 -6.99 -5.01
C PHE A 97 -1.16 -7.62 -6.34
N HIS A 98 -2.11 -7.03 -7.06
CA HIS A 98 -2.45 -7.46 -8.40
C HIS A 98 -2.72 -6.25 -9.29
N ARG A 99 -2.02 -6.20 -10.42
CA ARG A 99 -2.12 -5.09 -11.38
C ARG A 99 -2.96 -5.51 -12.57
N TYR A 100 -4.15 -4.93 -12.69
CA TYR A 100 -4.95 -5.03 -13.91
C TYR A 100 -4.52 -3.94 -14.91
N GLN A 101 -5.04 -4.01 -16.14
CA GLN A 101 -4.70 -3.06 -17.20
C GLN A 101 -5.04 -1.59 -16.85
N LEU A 102 -6.18 -1.36 -16.19
CA LEU A 102 -6.68 -0.01 -15.88
C LEU A 102 -6.62 0.37 -14.39
N GLN A 103 -6.35 -0.59 -13.50
CA GLN A 103 -6.37 -0.38 -12.06
C GLN A 103 -5.45 -1.37 -11.33
N CYS A 104 -4.91 -0.95 -10.20
CA CYS A 104 -4.22 -1.85 -9.29
C CYS A 104 -5.13 -2.21 -8.11
N LYS A 105 -5.01 -3.43 -7.62
CA LYS A 105 -5.73 -3.94 -6.46
C LYS A 105 -4.72 -4.45 -5.43
N ILE A 106 -4.88 -4.01 -4.19
CA ILE A 106 -4.03 -4.40 -3.08
C ILE A 106 -4.92 -4.99 -2.00
N TRP A 107 -4.44 -6.04 -1.36
CA TRP A 107 -5.06 -6.63 -0.19
C TRP A 107 -4.18 -6.37 1.02
N VAL A 108 -4.80 -5.85 2.08
CA VAL A 108 -4.14 -5.46 3.32
C VAL A 108 -4.90 -5.96 4.55
#